data_AF-A0A177N929-F1
#
_entry.id   AF-A0A177N929-F1
#
_cell.length_a   1.000
_cell.length_b   1.000
_cell.length_c   1.000
_cell.angle_alpha   90.00
_cell.angle_beta   90.00
_cell.angle_gamma   90.00
#
_symmetry.space_group_name_H-M   'P 1'
#
loop_
_entity.id
_entity.type
_entity.pdbx_description
1 polymer ?
#
loop_
_entity_poly.entity_id
_entity_poly.type
_entity_poly.pdbx_seq_one_letter_code
_entity_poly.pdbx_strand_id
1 'polypeptide(L)'
;MNVGVCYAEADRQLWLRLEVPDGSTVQQAIELSGVLSQYSHIDLTTQKVGIFGKLAKLDAPVKEGDRVEIYRKITADPQQVQRRRIDVD
;
A
#
# COMPACT_ATOMS: atom_id res chain seq x y z
N MET A 1 -4.65 5.16 -18.22
CA MET A 1 -4.63 6.12 -17.09
C MET A 1 -3.29 6.10 -16.35
N ASN A 2 -2.83 7.24 -15.81
CA ASN A 2 -1.64 7.31 -14.94
C ASN A 2 -2.02 7.11 -13.48
N VAL A 3 -1.28 6.24 -12.80
CA VAL A 3 -1.41 6.00 -11.35
C VAL A 3 -0.04 5.96 -10.69
N GLY A 4 -0.02 5.99 -9.37
CA GLY A 4 1.16 5.75 -8.55
C GLY A 4 1.02 4.47 -7.73
N VAL A 5 2.11 3.72 -7.55
CA VAL A 5 2.20 2.62 -6.58
C VAL A 5 3.32 2.95 -5.59
N CYS A 6 3.03 2.90 -4.30
CA CYS A 6 4.02 3.14 -3.25
C CYS A 6 4.11 2.02 -2.22
N TYR A 7 5.33 1.78 -1.77
CA TYR A 7 5.67 0.87 -0.69
C TYR A 7 6.77 1.50 0.16
N ALA A 8 6.70 1.38 1.47
CA ALA A 8 7.67 1.99 2.37
C ALA A 8 8.04 1.05 3.52
N GLU A 9 9.34 0.80 3.63
CA GLU A 9 10.01 0.20 4.77
C GLU A 9 10.58 1.29 5.69
N ALA A 10 11.25 0.89 6.77
CA ALA A 10 11.78 1.85 7.74
C ALA A 10 12.95 2.68 7.15
N ASP A 11 13.74 2.07 6.28
CA ASP A 11 14.96 2.59 5.67
C ASP A 11 14.81 2.94 4.19
N ARG A 12 13.74 2.46 3.53
CA ARG A 12 13.54 2.65 2.10
C ARG A 12 12.10 2.98 1.75
N GLN A 13 11.95 3.94 0.83
CA GLN A 13 10.65 4.32 0.27
C GLN A 13 10.68 4.14 -1.24
N LEU A 14 9.58 3.64 -1.79
CA LEU A 14 9.36 3.48 -3.21
C LEU A 14 8.10 4.23 -3.62
N TRP A 15 8.21 5.01 -4.70
CA TRP A 15 7.07 5.60 -5.40
C TRP A 15 7.29 5.39 -6.90
N LEU A 16 6.49 4.53 -7.52
CA LEU A 16 6.49 4.28 -8.95
C LEU A 16 5.30 4.98 -9.59
N ARG A 17 5.51 5.66 -10.71
CA ARG A 17 4.42 6.16 -11.57
C ARG A 17 4.39 5.31 -12.81
N LEU A 18 3.19 4.90 -13.21
CA LEU A 18 2.99 4.03 -14.34
C LEU A 18 1.67 4.35 -15.03
N GLU A 19 1.64 4.06 -16.34
CA GLU A 19 0.41 4.02 -17.10
C GLU A 19 -0.17 2.60 -17.03
N VAL A 20 -1.46 2.50 -16.76
CA VAL A 20 -2.21 1.24 -16.71
C VAL A 20 -3.45 1.33 -17.60
N PRO A 21 -3.97 0.20 -18.13
CA PRO A 21 -5.22 0.18 -18.87
C PRO A 21 -6.39 0.75 -18.05
N ASP A 22 -7.31 1.42 -18.71
CA ASP A 22 -8.51 1.95 -18.06
C ASP A 22 -9.35 0.81 -17.43
N GLY A 23 -9.90 1.06 -16.24
CA GLY A 23 -10.63 0.05 -15.48
C GLY A 23 -9.73 -0.96 -14.73
N SER A 24 -8.40 -0.77 -14.73
CA SER A 24 -7.50 -1.60 -13.94
C SER A 24 -7.86 -1.59 -12.45
N THR A 25 -7.57 -2.69 -11.78
CA THR A 25 -7.73 -2.83 -10.33
C THR A 25 -6.47 -2.45 -9.56
N VAL A 26 -6.59 -2.31 -8.24
CA VAL A 26 -5.46 -2.15 -7.32
C VAL A 26 -4.41 -3.25 -7.51
N GLN A 27 -4.84 -4.51 -7.62
CA GLN A 27 -3.94 -5.63 -7.85
C GLN A 27 -3.17 -5.50 -9.16
N GLN A 28 -3.87 -5.18 -10.26
CA GLN A 28 -3.24 -5.03 -11.57
C GLN A 28 -2.24 -3.87 -11.57
N ALA A 29 -2.55 -2.75 -10.92
CA ALA A 29 -1.60 -1.65 -10.78
C ALA A 29 -0.33 -2.07 -10.03
N ILE A 30 -0.47 -2.85 -8.94
CA ILE A 30 0.66 -3.39 -8.18
C ILE A 30 1.50 -4.35 -9.04
N GLU A 31 0.88 -5.29 -9.73
CA GLU A 31 1.56 -6.26 -10.59
C GLU A 31 2.31 -5.56 -11.74
N LEU A 32 1.64 -4.65 -12.45
CA LEU A 32 2.22 -3.89 -13.57
C LEU A 32 3.37 -2.97 -13.13
N SER A 33 3.38 -2.52 -11.88
CA SER A 33 4.48 -1.69 -11.35
C SER A 33 5.79 -2.45 -11.18
N GLY A 34 5.76 -3.79 -11.15
CA GLY A 34 6.93 -4.62 -10.87
C GLY A 34 7.44 -4.52 -9.42
N VAL A 35 6.70 -3.87 -8.52
CA VAL A 35 7.10 -3.75 -7.10
C VAL A 35 7.25 -5.10 -6.41
N LEU A 36 6.44 -6.09 -6.79
CA LEU A 36 6.52 -7.45 -6.25
C LEU A 36 7.83 -8.16 -6.59
N SER A 37 8.44 -7.83 -7.73
CA SER A 37 9.76 -8.34 -8.11
C SER A 37 10.89 -7.60 -7.38
N GLN A 38 10.70 -6.33 -7.01
CA GLN A 38 11.68 -5.56 -6.24
C GLN A 38 11.66 -5.90 -4.75
N TYR A 39 10.50 -6.33 -4.23
CA TYR A 39 10.27 -6.64 -2.83
C TYR A 39 9.58 -8.01 -2.72
N SER A 40 10.38 -9.08 -2.81
CA SER A 40 9.90 -10.47 -2.84
C SER A 40 9.19 -10.92 -1.56
N HIS A 41 9.28 -10.14 -0.47
CA HIS A 41 8.59 -10.41 0.79
C HIS A 41 7.18 -9.80 0.84
N ILE A 42 6.76 -9.04 -0.18
CA ILE A 42 5.39 -8.54 -0.25
C ILE A 42 4.44 -9.71 -0.48
N ASP A 43 3.46 -9.84 0.39
CA ASP A 43 2.38 -10.81 0.30
C ASP A 43 1.03 -10.09 0.38
N LEU A 44 0.39 -9.91 -0.79
CA LEU A 44 -0.89 -9.24 -0.91
C LEU A 44 -2.06 -10.01 -0.28
N THR A 45 -1.88 -11.28 0.06
CA THR A 45 -2.91 -12.08 0.74
C THR A 45 -3.02 -11.74 2.23
N THR A 46 -1.94 -11.23 2.82
CA THR A 46 -1.87 -10.90 4.25
C THR A 46 -1.72 -9.40 4.51
N GLN A 47 -1.14 -8.66 3.58
CA GLN A 47 -0.98 -7.21 3.69
C GLN A 47 -2.24 -6.46 3.28
N LYS A 48 -2.47 -5.32 3.94
CA LYS A 48 -3.52 -4.39 3.54
C LYS A 48 -3.02 -3.52 2.39
N VAL A 49 -3.94 -3.13 1.53
CA VAL A 49 -3.71 -2.14 0.47
C VAL A 49 -4.65 -0.96 0.62
N GLY A 50 -4.32 0.16 0.01
CA GLY A 50 -5.13 1.36 0.04
C GLY A 50 -4.98 2.23 -1.19
N ILE A 51 -5.90 3.19 -1.31
CA ILE A 51 -5.85 4.29 -2.28
C ILE A 51 -5.89 5.59 -1.48
N PHE A 52 -4.86 6.43 -1.60
CA PHE A 52 -4.74 7.71 -0.89
C PHE A 52 -5.10 7.66 0.60
N GLY A 53 -4.44 6.77 1.36
CA GLY A 53 -4.64 6.63 2.81
C GLY A 53 -5.94 5.94 3.23
N LYS A 54 -6.77 5.48 2.29
CA LYS A 54 -8.00 4.72 2.57
C LYS A 54 -7.80 3.26 2.21
N LEU A 55 -8.17 2.36 3.13
CA LEU A 55 -8.14 0.91 2.85
C LEU A 55 -8.99 0.58 1.63
N ALA A 56 -8.44 -0.26 0.76
CA ALA A 56 -9.09 -0.73 -0.45
C ALA A 56 -8.96 -2.26 -0.55
N LYS A 57 -9.80 -2.87 -1.39
CA LYS A 57 -9.63 -4.26 -1.79
C LYS A 57 -8.75 -4.35 -3.03
N LEU A 58 -8.15 -5.51 -3.24
CA LEU A 58 -7.33 -5.79 -4.43
C LEU A 58 -8.11 -5.69 -5.75
N ASP A 59 -9.40 -5.98 -5.72
CA ASP A 59 -10.32 -5.90 -6.87
C ASP A 59 -10.93 -4.51 -7.08
N ALA A 60 -10.64 -3.54 -6.21
CA ALA A 60 -11.16 -2.19 -6.35
C ALA A 60 -10.57 -1.53 -7.61
N PRO A 61 -11.38 -0.85 -8.44
CA PRO A 61 -10.89 -0.13 -9.60
C PRO A 61 -10.07 1.09 -9.16
N VAL A 62 -8.96 1.33 -9.84
CA VAL A 62 -8.17 2.57 -9.71
C VAL A 62 -8.63 3.61 -10.74
N LYS A 63 -8.39 4.88 -10.44
CA LYS A 63 -8.72 6.03 -11.29
C LYS A 63 -7.46 6.83 -11.64
N GLU A 64 -7.55 7.66 -12.68
CA GLU A 64 -6.48 8.60 -13.04
C GLU A 64 -6.02 9.40 -11.81
N GLY A 65 -4.71 9.41 -11.58
CA GLY A 65 -4.06 10.10 -10.48
C GLY A 65 -4.05 9.33 -9.15
N ASP A 66 -4.70 8.17 -9.03
CA ASP A 66 -4.72 7.39 -7.79
C ASP A 66 -3.31 6.98 -7.34
N ARG A 67 -3.08 7.05 -6.03
CA ARG A 67 -1.93 6.44 -5.38
C ARG A 67 -2.35 5.17 -4.66
N VAL A 68 -1.94 4.04 -5.19
CA VAL A 68 -2.06 2.71 -4.60
C VAL A 68 -0.94 2.52 -3.57
N GLU A 69 -1.29 2.08 -2.38
CA GLU A 69 -0.40 1.98 -1.22
C GLU A 69 -0.39 0.53 -0.71
N ILE A 70 0.80 -0.06 -0.55
CA ILE A 70 0.96 -1.38 0.08
C ILE A 70 1.40 -1.16 1.53
N TYR A 71 0.59 -1.60 2.49
CA TYR A 71 0.89 -1.40 3.91
C TYR A 71 1.71 -2.56 4.49
N ARG A 72 2.66 -2.23 5.37
CA ARG A 72 3.40 -3.22 6.13
C ARG A 72 2.54 -3.82 7.25
N LYS A 73 2.79 -5.09 7.56
CA LYS A 73 2.23 -5.72 8.76
C LYS A 73 2.76 -4.99 10.00
N ILE A 74 1.86 -4.70 10.95
CA ILE A 74 2.27 -4.19 12.26
C ILE A 74 3.04 -5.31 12.97
N THR A 75 4.32 -5.05 13.25
CA THR A 75 5.25 -5.98 13.92
C THR A 75 5.35 -5.73 15.42
N ALA A 76 4.66 -4.72 15.94
CA ALA A 76 4.67 -4.43 17.37
C ALA A 76 3.83 -5.48 18.13
N ASP A 77 4.44 -6.12 19.13
CA ASP A 77 3.71 -6.90 20.13
C ASP A 77 2.70 -5.97 20.83
N PRO A 78 1.39 -6.25 20.75
CA PRO A 78 0.37 -5.45 21.42
C PRO A 78 0.64 -5.24 22.91
N GLN A 79 1.39 -6.15 23.56
CA GLN A 79 1.76 -6.07 24.97
C GLN A 79 2.89 -5.06 25.25
N GLN A 80 3.71 -4.72 24.24
CA GLN A 80 4.81 -3.76 24.39
C GLN A 80 4.49 -2.36 23.86
N VAL A 81 3.36 -2.18 23.18
CA VAL A 81 2.89 -0.84 22.79
C VAL A 81 2.27 -0.17 24.02
N GLN A 82 3.02 0.71 24.69
CA GLN A 82 2.44 1.64 25.65
C GLN A 82 1.36 2.45 24.94
N ARG A 83 0.09 2.20 25.27
CA ARG A 83 -1.01 3.09 24.92
C ARG A 83 -0.66 4.46 25.51
N ARG A 84 -0.37 5.44 24.65
CA ARG A 84 -0.31 6.84 25.09
C ARG A 84 -1.67 7.13 25.72
N ARG A 85 -1.68 7.32 27.04
CA ARG A 85 -2.83 7.94 27.70
C ARG A 85 -2.90 9.34 27.11
N ILE A 86 -3.98 9.61 26.39
CA ILE A 86 -4.34 10.98 26.10
C ILE A 86 -4.82 11.50 27.45
N ASP A 87 -3.90 12.11 28.20
CA ASP A 87 -4.30 12.93 29.33
C ASP A 87 -5.02 14.14 28.73
N VAL A 88 -6.33 14.17 28.93
CA VAL A 88 -7.17 15.32 28.62
C VAL A 88 -7.08 16.21 29.86
N ASP A 89 -6.35 17.32 29.76
CA ASP A 89 -6.51 18.46 30.67
C ASP A 89 -7.81 19.21 30.34
#